data_AF-A0A959HNC4-F1
#
_entry.id   AF-A0A959HNC4-F1
#
_cell.length_a   1.000
_cell.length_b   1.000
_cell.length_c   1.000
_cell.angle_alpha   90.00
_cell.angle_beta   90.00
_cell.angle_gamma   90.00
#
_symmetry.space_group_name_H-M   'P 1'
#
loop_
_entity.id
_entity.type
_entity.pdbx_description
1 polymer ?
#
loop_
_entity_poly.entity_id
_entity_poly.type
_entity_poly.pdbx_seq_one_letter_code
_entity_poly.pdbx_strand_id
1 'polypeptide(L)'
;MEEVATKKIELRNLKLEDYLGLKEAMIKAYSGGGVTHWNKRSINKLLDLFPEGQLCVVVDGKVAACALSIIVDYSKFGDNHNYQKITGN
;
A
#
# COMPACT_ATOMS: atom_id res chain seq x y z
N MET A 1 -33.56 -19.66 -11.58
CA MET A 1 -33.02 -19.00 -10.38
C MET A 1 -31.76 -18.31 -10.83
N GLU A 2 -31.72 -16.97 -10.78
CA GLU A 2 -30.55 -16.21 -11.21
C GLU A 2 -29.46 -16.36 -10.13
N GLU A 3 -28.30 -16.87 -10.52
CA GLU A 3 -27.15 -17.01 -9.64
C GLU A 3 -26.59 -15.61 -9.37
N VAL A 4 -26.76 -15.11 -8.14
CA VAL A 4 -26.23 -13.81 -7.75
C VAL A 4 -24.71 -13.93 -7.68
N ALA A 5 -24.02 -13.46 -8.72
CA ALA A 5 -22.56 -13.43 -8.78
C ALA A 5 -21.99 -12.73 -7.54
N THR A 6 -21.45 -13.52 -6.61
CA THR A 6 -20.94 -13.03 -5.34
C THR A 6 -19.47 -12.65 -5.52
N LYS A 7 -19.13 -11.39 -5.25
CA LYS A 7 -17.73 -10.96 -5.32
C LYS A 7 -16.92 -11.57 -4.18
N LYS A 8 -15.74 -12.11 -4.50
CA LYS A 8 -14.81 -12.59 -3.49
C LYS A 8 -13.95 -11.42 -3.01
N ILE A 9 -13.99 -11.13 -1.71
CA ILE A 9 -13.20 -10.07 -1.08
C ILE A 9 -12.26 -10.69 -0.04
N GLU A 10 -10.98 -10.34 -0.10
CA GLU A 10 -9.96 -10.80 0.84
C GLU A 10 -9.18 -9.60 1.39
N LEU A 11 -8.91 -9.61 2.69
CA LEU A 11 -7.95 -8.72 3.35
C LEU A 11 -6.73 -9.54 3.74
N ARG A 12 -5.55 -9.13 3.30
CA ARG A 12 -4.29 -9.82 3.63
C ARG A 12 -3.11 -8.88 3.56
N ASN A 13 -1.94 -9.36 4.01
CA ASN A 13 -0.69 -8.66 3.76
C ASN A 13 -0.42 -8.56 2.26
N LEU A 14 0.11 -7.40 1.88
CA LEU A 14 0.60 -7.13 0.54
C LEU A 14 1.82 -8.02 0.27
N LYS A 15 1.96 -8.49 -0.96
CA LYS A 15 3.13 -9.21 -1.44
C LYS A 15 3.75 -8.48 -2.63
N LEU A 16 5.02 -8.72 -2.92
CA LEU A 16 5.68 -8.06 -4.05
C LEU A 16 5.04 -8.41 -5.41
N GLU A 17 4.48 -9.61 -5.54
CA GLU A 17 3.72 -10.07 -6.70
C GLU A 17 2.49 -9.20 -7.00
N ASP A 18 1.93 -8.55 -5.99
CA ASP A 18 0.77 -7.67 -6.12
C ASP A 18 1.11 -6.30 -6.75
N TYR A 19 2.39 -5.97 -6.93
CA TYR A 19 2.84 -4.62 -7.27
C TYR A 19 2.16 -4.03 -8.52
N LEU A 20 1.94 -4.85 -9.57
CA LEU A 20 1.30 -4.35 -10.79
C LEU A 20 -0.15 -3.96 -10.54
N GLY A 21 -0.93 -4.81 -9.87
CA GLY A 21 -2.32 -4.50 -9.51
C GLY A 21 -2.41 -3.32 -8.53
N LEU A 22 -1.50 -3.26 -7.57
CA LEU A 22 -1.35 -2.15 -6.64
C LEU A 22 -1.07 -0.82 -7.38
N LYS A 23 -0.14 -0.82 -8.34
CA LYS A 23 0.18 0.37 -9.16
C LYS A 23 -1.05 0.85 -9.92
N GLU A 24 -1.80 -0.05 -10.55
CA GLU A 24 -3.04 0.31 -11.24
C GLU A 24 -4.08 0.92 -10.30
N ALA A 25 -4.25 0.35 -9.10
CA ALA A 25 -5.17 0.88 -8.09
C ALA A 25 -4.77 2.29 -7.64
N MET A 26 -3.49 2.53 -7.36
CA MET A 26 -2.97 3.86 -6.99
C MET A 26 -3.19 4.90 -8.11
N ILE A 27 -2.86 4.56 -9.36
CA ILE A 27 -3.03 5.48 -10.49
C ILE A 27 -4.50 5.90 -10.64
N LYS A 28 -5.44 4.95 -10.48
CA LYS A 28 -6.87 5.26 -10.54
C LYS A 28 -7.30 6.16 -9.37
N ALA A 29 -6.87 5.84 -8.16
CA ALA A 29 -7.21 6.57 -6.94
C ALA A 29 -6.67 8.02 -6.93
N TYR A 30 -5.50 8.27 -7.53
CA TYR A 30 -4.83 9.57 -7.54
C TYR A 30 -4.77 10.23 -8.92
N SER A 31 -5.68 9.87 -9.83
CA SER A 31 -5.76 10.40 -11.19
C SER A 31 -5.99 11.93 -11.27
N GLY A 32 -6.32 12.60 -10.15
CA GLY A 32 -6.53 14.04 -10.04
C GLY A 32 -5.29 14.92 -9.77
N GLY A 33 -4.08 14.34 -9.65
CA GLY A 33 -2.81 15.07 -9.48
C GLY A 33 -2.11 14.83 -8.13
N GLY A 34 -0.79 14.62 -8.15
CA GLY A 34 0.05 14.26 -7.00
C GLY A 34 1.05 13.14 -7.31
N VAL A 35 1.54 12.44 -6.27
CA VAL A 35 2.29 11.18 -6.44
C VAL A 35 1.35 10.15 -7.06
N THR A 36 1.59 9.78 -8.32
CA THR A 36 0.68 8.89 -9.08
C THR A 36 0.72 7.45 -8.56
N HIS A 37 1.87 7.01 -8.06
CA HIS A 37 2.09 5.70 -7.46
C HIS A 37 3.43 5.62 -6.72
N TRP A 38 3.54 4.72 -5.75
CA TRP A 38 4.80 4.29 -5.18
C TRP A 38 5.56 3.38 -6.15
N ASN A 39 6.87 3.56 -6.28
CA ASN A 39 7.70 2.71 -7.12
C ASN A 39 7.95 1.33 -6.46
N LYS A 40 8.29 0.32 -7.26
CA LYS A 40 8.50 -1.07 -6.81
C LYS A 40 9.55 -1.19 -5.71
N ARG A 41 10.62 -0.41 -5.79
CA ARG A 41 11.73 -0.44 -4.81
C ARG A 41 11.25 0.04 -3.44
N SER A 42 10.46 1.11 -3.39
CA SER A 42 9.87 1.61 -2.15
C SER A 42 8.91 0.60 -1.53
N ILE A 43 8.05 -0.03 -2.34
CA ILE A 43 7.16 -1.10 -1.87
C ILE A 43 7.95 -2.28 -1.32
N ASN A 44 9.00 -2.74 -2.02
CA ASN A 44 9.85 -3.82 -1.51
C ASN A 44 10.47 -3.46 -0.16
N LYS A 45 11.02 -2.25 -0.02
CA LYS A 45 11.61 -1.79 1.25
C LYS A 45 10.58 -1.80 2.40
N LEU A 46 9.33 -1.41 2.13
CA LEU A 46 8.26 -1.46 3.12
C LEU A 46 7.88 -2.90 3.51
N LEU A 47 7.81 -3.81 2.52
CA LEU A 47 7.56 -5.23 2.76
C LEU A 47 8.69 -5.87 3.57
N ASP A 48 9.94 -5.46 3.34
CA ASP A 48 11.11 -5.99 4.05
C ASP A 48 11.17 -5.48 5.51
N LEU A 49 10.87 -4.19 5.74
CA LEU A 49 11.03 -3.55 7.05
C LEU A 49 9.79 -3.65 7.95
N PHE A 50 8.59 -3.55 7.36
CA PHE A 50 7.33 -3.47 8.08
C PHE A 50 6.25 -4.37 7.47
N PRO A 51 6.50 -5.69 7.28
CA PRO A 51 5.61 -6.60 6.56
C PRO A 51 4.18 -6.63 7.12
N GLU A 52 4.06 -6.58 8.45
CA GLU A 52 2.76 -6.60 9.15
C GLU A 52 1.91 -5.36 8.86
N GLY A 53 2.56 -4.22 8.62
CA GLY A 53 1.90 -2.94 8.37
C GLY A 53 1.47 -2.72 6.92
N GLN A 54 1.80 -3.64 6.00
CA GLN A 54 1.49 -3.51 4.58
C GLN A 54 0.31 -4.42 4.24
N LEU A 55 -0.88 -3.85 4.09
CA LEU A 55 -2.12 -4.58 3.84
C LEU A 55 -2.69 -4.23 2.46
N CYS A 56 -3.40 -5.18 1.87
CA CYS A 56 -4.20 -4.96 0.66
C CYS A 56 -5.58 -5.61 0.75
N VAL A 57 -6.53 -4.99 0.05
CA VAL A 57 -7.84 -5.58 -0.22
C VAL A 57 -7.82 -6.12 -1.65
N VAL A 58 -8.17 -7.39 -1.80
CA VAL A 58 -8.23 -8.09 -3.08
C VAL A 58 -9.68 -8.42 -3.40
N VAL A 59 -10.14 -7.99 -4.57
CA VAL A 59 -11.49 -8.27 -5.09
C VAL A 59 -11.35 -9.09 -6.36
N ASP A 60 -11.91 -10.30 -6.36
CA ASP A 60 -11.87 -11.24 -7.49
C ASP A 60 -10.43 -11.45 -8.02
N GLY A 61 -9.47 -11.60 -7.10
CA GLY A 61 -8.05 -11.82 -7.40
C GLY A 61 -7.26 -10.57 -7.80
N LYS A 62 -7.87 -9.37 -7.80
CA LYS A 62 -7.21 -8.10 -8.14
C LYS A 62 -7.13 -7.17 -6.94
N VAL A 63 -5.97 -6.53 -6.76
CA VAL A 63 -5.80 -5.49 -5.72
C VAL A 63 -6.73 -4.31 -6.02
N ALA A 64 -7.59 -4.00 -5.06
CA ALA A 64 -8.53 -2.88 -5.13
C ALA A 64 -8.10 -1.71 -4.23
N ALA A 65 -7.41 -1.98 -3.12
CA ALA A 65 -6.94 -0.98 -2.18
C ALA A 65 -5.69 -1.47 -1.42
N CYS A 66 -4.97 -0.54 -0.80
CA CYS A 66 -3.85 -0.82 0.09
C CYS A 66 -3.80 0.13 1.28
N ALA A 67 -3.20 -0.33 2.37
CA ALA A 67 -2.71 0.51 3.46
C ALA A 67 -1.21 0.26 3.63
N LEU A 68 -0.42 1.33 3.61
CA LEU A 68 1.02 1.30 3.80
C LEU A 68 1.35 2.06 5.07
N SER A 69 2.12 1.45 5.97
CA SER A 69 2.45 2.05 7.26
C SER A 69 3.89 1.79 7.66
N ILE A 70 4.42 2.65 8.53
CA ILE A 70 5.74 2.55 9.14
C ILE A 70 5.61 2.84 10.63
N ILE A 71 6.61 2.45 11.41
CA ILE A 71 6.71 2.81 12.83
C ILE A 71 7.76 3.90 12.98
N VAL A 72 7.39 5.01 13.62
CA VAL A 72 8.27 6.15 13.88
C VAL A 72 8.72 6.13 15.34
N ASP A 73 10.03 6.21 15.56
CA ASP A 73 10.59 6.40 16.90
C ASP A 73 10.38 7.84 17.34
N TYR A 74 9.25 8.09 17.99
CA TYR A 74 8.83 9.43 18.39
C TYR A 74 9.86 10.13 19.29
N SER A 75 10.57 9.39 20.14
CA SER A 75 11.58 9.96 21.04
C SER A 75 12.72 10.66 20.30
N LYS A 76 13.02 10.21 19.07
CA LYS A 76 14.07 10.78 18.23
C LYS A 76 13.61 11.92 17.35
N PHE A 77 12.34 11.91 16.93
CA PHE A 77 11.86 12.82 15.87
C PHE A 77 10.88 13.90 16.36
N GLY A 78 10.16 13.66 17.46
CA GLY A 78 9.18 14.60 18.03
C GLY A 78 8.11 15.07 17.03
N ASP A 79 7.43 16.17 17.33
CA ASP A 79 6.39 16.75 16.45
C ASP A 79 6.97 17.42 15.20
N ASN A 80 8.17 17.99 15.31
CA ASN A 80 8.78 18.80 14.26
C ASN A 80 9.71 17.97 13.37
N HIS A 81 9.14 16.99 12.67
CA HIS A 81 9.83 16.20 11.65
C HIS A 81 9.20 16.38 10.26
N ASN A 82 9.91 15.91 9.22
CA ASN A 82 9.40 15.89 7.86
C ASN A 82 9.62 14.50 7.26
N TYR A 83 9.02 14.27 6.10
CA TYR A 83 9.10 12.99 5.39
C TYR A 83 10.55 12.49 5.24
N GLN A 84 11.46 13.36 4.80
CA GLN A 84 12.86 13.00 4.52
C GLN A 84 13.63 12.55 5.78
N LYS A 85 13.38 13.20 6.92
CA LYS A 85 13.97 12.82 8.21
C LYS A 85 13.51 11.43 8.65
N ILE A 86 12.24 11.09 8.41
CA ILE A 86 11.67 9.80 8.79
C ILE A 86 12.12 8.68 7.85
N THR A 87 12.16 8.94 6.55
CA THR A 87 12.44 7.90 5.55
C THR A 87 13.92 7.69 5.23
N GLY A 88 14.81 8.54 5.76
CA GLY A 88 16.26 8.42 5.66
C GLY A 88 16.77 8.47 4.23
N ASN A 89 16.70 9.67 3.61
CA ASN A 89 17.20 9.92 2.24
C ASN A 89 18.63 9.43 2.04
#